data_AF-A0A820KPT3-F1
#
_entry.id   AF-A0A820KPT3-F1
#
_cell.length_a   1.000
_cell.length_b   1.000
_cell.length_c   1.000
_cell.angle_alpha   90.00
_cell.angle_beta   90.00
_cell.angle_gamma   90.00
#
_symmetry.space_group_name_H-M   'P 1'
#
loop_
_entity.id
_entity.type
_entity.pdbx_description
1 polymer ?
#
loop_
_entity_poly.entity_id
_entity_poly.type
_entity_poly.pdbx_seq_one_letter_code
_entity_poly.pdbx_strand_id
1 'polypeptide(L)'
;SVELCHGNDTTNGEPLLLITFGSGTDHYSREIPSHFNFSTNHTQNFGSNIDLNQFAFVNKAHRNMDDWHTGILDHTKNEANGYIFAIEVNERVGTVLFQYNVSDLCADQRYQFSAYLANINKKIPSVPKPNVQFQVREPGNMNKRLARKNTSDLPQCDQLIWLKYCLSFNASNSTVVLLMTSNVKGWAGNNLAIDDIELHLCPNGICDLCSTG
;
A
#
# COMPACT_ATOMS: atom_id res chain seq x y z
N SER A 1 -16.99 16.58 -3.30
CA SER A 1 -16.64 16.18 -1.93
C SER A 1 -17.85 15.51 -1.34
N VAL A 2 -17.73 14.25 -0.95
CA VAL A 2 -18.74 13.60 -0.11
C VAL A 2 -18.33 13.91 1.31
N GLU A 3 -19.15 14.68 2.01
CA GLU A 3 -18.91 15.11 3.38
C GLU A 3 -19.14 13.91 4.31
N LEU A 4 -18.08 13.19 4.69
CA LEU A 4 -18.18 11.95 5.49
C LEU A 4 -18.72 12.22 6.91
N CYS A 5 -18.74 13.47 7.36
CA CYS A 5 -19.20 13.90 8.69
C CYS A 5 -20.72 13.94 8.90
N HIS A 6 -21.51 13.93 7.82
CA HIS A 6 -22.98 14.07 7.93
C HIS A 6 -23.77 12.84 7.46
N GLY A 7 -23.09 11.81 6.96
CA GLY A 7 -23.69 10.53 6.64
C GLY A 7 -23.54 9.55 7.80
N ASN A 8 -24.64 9.14 8.40
CA ASN A 8 -24.75 8.00 9.33
C ASN A 8 -24.40 6.64 8.65
N ASP A 9 -23.61 6.64 7.58
CA ASP A 9 -23.57 5.58 6.57
C ASP A 9 -22.25 4.80 6.57
N THR A 10 -21.77 4.45 7.76
CA THR A 10 -20.69 3.45 7.92
C THR A 10 -21.25 2.11 8.42
N THR A 11 -22.53 1.84 8.17
CA THR A 11 -23.23 0.65 8.69
C THR A 11 -22.92 -0.64 7.92
N ASN A 12 -22.29 -0.56 6.73
CA ASN A 12 -22.04 -1.73 5.89
C ASN A 12 -20.57 -2.19 5.82
N GLY A 13 -19.65 -1.55 6.56
CA GLY A 13 -18.24 -1.98 6.56
C GLY A 13 -17.48 -1.70 5.26
N GLU A 14 -18.03 -0.87 4.37
CA GLU A 14 -17.36 -0.42 3.15
C GLU A 14 -16.22 0.56 3.44
N PRO A 15 -15.14 0.55 2.65
CA PRO A 15 -14.04 1.49 2.78
C PRO A 15 -14.45 2.93 2.40
N LEU A 16 -13.94 3.90 3.17
CA LEU A 16 -13.97 5.33 2.84
C LEU A 16 -12.99 5.69 1.69
N LEU A 17 -11.92 4.90 1.57
CA LEU A 17 -10.95 4.94 0.49
C LEU A 17 -10.66 3.50 0.09
N LEU A 18 -10.72 3.20 -1.20
CA LEU A 18 -10.27 1.92 -1.77
C LEU A 18 -9.45 2.20 -3.03
N ILE A 19 -8.24 1.66 -3.09
CA ILE A 19 -7.38 1.68 -4.28
C ILE A 19 -6.98 0.25 -4.61
N THR A 20 -7.56 -0.29 -5.68
CA THR A 20 -7.28 -1.63 -6.25
C THR A 20 -6.38 -1.56 -7.48
N PHE A 21 -6.00 -0.35 -7.93
CA PHE A 21 -5.31 -0.08 -9.20
C PHE A 21 -6.04 -0.54 -10.49
N GLY A 22 -7.25 -1.09 -10.36
CA GLY A 22 -8.12 -1.51 -11.45
C GLY A 22 -7.63 -2.78 -12.17
N SER A 23 -8.26 -3.10 -13.30
CA SER A 23 -7.93 -4.29 -14.09
C SER A 23 -7.86 -3.99 -15.59
N GLY A 24 -7.16 -4.83 -16.34
CA GLY A 24 -7.01 -4.66 -17.78
C GLY A 24 -6.24 -5.76 -18.49
N THR A 25 -6.40 -5.84 -19.81
CA THR A 25 -5.74 -6.86 -20.65
C THR A 25 -4.27 -6.53 -20.91
N ASP A 26 -3.93 -5.24 -20.91
CA ASP A 26 -2.55 -4.80 -21.10
C ASP A 26 -1.70 -5.17 -19.90
N HIS A 27 -0.47 -5.58 -20.14
CA HIS A 27 0.42 -6.00 -19.06
C HIS A 27 0.67 -4.89 -18.03
N TYR A 28 0.84 -3.67 -18.52
CA TYR A 28 1.04 -2.48 -17.71
C TYR A 28 -0.20 -1.58 -17.82
N SER A 29 -0.74 -1.14 -16.68
CA SER A 29 -1.71 -0.05 -16.67
C SER A 29 -1.03 1.25 -17.08
N ARG A 30 -1.70 2.08 -17.88
CA ARG A 30 -1.23 3.43 -18.24
C ARG A 30 -1.59 4.49 -17.21
N GLU A 31 -2.34 4.12 -16.18
CA GLU A 31 -2.66 5.04 -15.09
C GLU A 31 -1.40 5.43 -14.31
N ILE A 32 -1.40 6.65 -13.79
CA ILE A 32 -0.29 7.23 -13.04
C ILE A 32 -0.73 7.49 -11.59
N PRO A 33 0.18 7.66 -10.61
CA PRO A 33 -0.18 7.81 -9.19
C PRO A 33 -1.23 8.90 -8.91
N SER A 34 -1.22 10.00 -9.67
CA SER A 34 -2.21 11.07 -9.51
C SER A 34 -3.62 10.68 -9.92
N HIS A 35 -3.81 9.65 -10.77
CA HIS A 35 -5.14 9.09 -11.05
C HIS A 35 -5.77 8.54 -9.76
N PHE A 36 -4.95 7.90 -8.92
CA PHE A 36 -5.34 7.34 -7.62
C PHE A 36 -5.09 8.31 -6.46
N ASN A 37 -4.83 9.60 -6.74
CA ASN A 37 -4.61 10.67 -5.77
C ASN A 37 -3.47 10.43 -4.76
N PHE A 38 -2.45 9.63 -5.10
CA PHE A 38 -1.27 9.45 -4.26
C PHE A 38 0.02 9.93 -4.93
N SER A 39 1.07 10.10 -4.12
CA SER A 39 2.43 10.34 -4.59
C SER A 39 3.43 9.32 -4.03
N THR A 40 4.55 9.17 -4.72
CA THR A 40 5.62 8.23 -4.37
C THR A 40 6.99 8.83 -4.73
N ASN A 41 8.07 8.33 -4.12
CA ASN A 41 9.43 8.68 -4.54
C ASN A 41 9.94 7.83 -5.72
N HIS A 42 9.13 6.90 -6.23
CA HIS A 42 9.51 6.00 -7.32
C HIS A 42 9.08 6.55 -8.68
N THR A 43 9.85 6.24 -9.72
CA THR A 43 9.51 6.64 -11.10
C THR A 43 8.77 5.51 -11.80
N GLN A 44 7.67 5.82 -12.49
CA GLN A 44 6.93 4.79 -13.21
C GLN A 44 7.73 4.33 -14.44
N ASN A 45 7.81 3.03 -14.66
CA ASN A 45 8.45 2.44 -15.82
C ASN A 45 7.52 1.41 -16.51
N PHE A 46 7.57 1.39 -17.84
CA PHE A 46 6.82 0.48 -18.71
C PHE A 46 7.75 -0.42 -19.55
N GLY A 47 9.06 -0.34 -19.31
CA GLY A 47 10.08 -1.13 -19.98
C GLY A 47 10.04 -2.59 -19.55
N SER A 48 10.83 -3.42 -20.24
CA SER A 48 10.88 -4.87 -19.98
C SER A 48 11.35 -5.24 -18.57
N ASN A 49 12.05 -4.34 -17.89
CA ASN A 49 12.51 -4.45 -16.51
C ASN A 49 12.08 -3.20 -15.74
N ILE A 50 11.82 -3.36 -14.45
CA ILE A 50 11.68 -2.28 -13.46
C ILE A 50 13.05 -2.24 -12.77
N ASP A 51 13.72 -1.10 -12.87
CA ASP A 51 15.04 -0.84 -12.28
C ASP A 51 14.92 -0.07 -10.95
N LEU A 52 16.07 0.15 -10.32
CA LEU A 52 16.16 0.74 -8.98
C LEU A 52 15.39 2.05 -8.88
N ASN A 53 14.56 2.15 -7.84
CA ASN A 53 13.67 3.28 -7.56
C ASN A 53 12.53 3.44 -8.57
N GLN A 54 12.17 2.38 -9.29
CA GLN A 54 11.05 2.40 -10.21
C GLN A 54 9.89 1.54 -9.74
N PHE A 55 8.74 1.77 -10.36
CA PHE A 55 7.56 0.96 -10.15
C PHE A 55 6.77 0.79 -11.44
N ALA A 56 5.83 -0.15 -11.41
CA ALA A 56 4.78 -0.23 -12.40
C ALA A 56 3.48 -0.77 -11.79
N PHE A 57 2.35 -0.43 -12.43
CA PHE A 57 1.09 -1.12 -12.19
C PHE A 57 0.99 -2.27 -13.20
N VAL A 58 1.06 -3.51 -12.72
CA VAL A 58 1.16 -4.70 -13.58
C VAL A 58 0.14 -5.76 -13.22
N ASN A 59 -0.47 -6.39 -14.22
CA ASN A 59 -1.48 -7.44 -14.00
C ASN A 59 -0.90 -8.86 -13.85
N LYS A 60 0.41 -8.96 -14.00
CA LYS A 60 1.25 -10.14 -13.77
C LYS A 60 2.67 -9.64 -13.60
N ALA A 61 3.53 -10.31 -12.84
CA ALA A 61 4.96 -10.02 -12.91
C ALA A 61 5.59 -10.66 -14.16
N HIS A 62 6.44 -9.89 -14.86
CA HIS A 62 7.09 -10.30 -16.11
C HIS A 62 8.15 -11.38 -15.88
N ARG A 63 8.41 -12.23 -16.89
CA ARG A 63 9.42 -13.31 -16.82
C ARG A 63 10.87 -12.82 -16.74
N ASN A 64 11.15 -11.59 -17.19
CA ASN A 64 12.51 -11.05 -17.27
C ASN A 64 13.02 -10.46 -15.95
N MET A 65 12.21 -10.50 -14.88
CA MET A 65 12.64 -10.21 -13.53
C MET A 65 12.93 -11.54 -12.85
N ASP A 66 14.11 -12.10 -13.10
CA ASP A 66 14.47 -13.46 -12.67
C ASP A 66 14.27 -13.69 -11.16
N ASP A 67 14.38 -12.63 -10.37
CA ASP A 67 14.26 -12.65 -8.92
C ASP A 67 12.81 -12.51 -8.42
N TRP A 68 11.84 -12.14 -9.25
CA TRP A 68 10.45 -11.95 -8.83
C TRP A 68 9.63 -13.22 -9.09
N HIS A 69 8.61 -13.47 -8.26
CA HIS A 69 7.62 -14.50 -8.56
C HIS A 69 6.96 -14.21 -9.91
N THR A 70 6.83 -15.21 -10.78
CA THR A 70 6.18 -15.07 -12.09
C THR A 70 4.68 -15.31 -11.99
N GLY A 71 3.88 -14.57 -12.76
CA GLY A 71 2.43 -14.81 -12.80
C GLY A 71 1.72 -14.46 -11.49
N ILE A 72 2.27 -13.52 -10.74
CA ILE A 72 1.61 -12.93 -9.57
C ILE A 72 0.26 -12.39 -9.98
N LEU A 73 -0.76 -12.77 -9.23
CA LEU A 73 -2.11 -12.25 -9.40
C LEU A 73 -2.36 -11.15 -8.38
N ASP A 74 -3.11 -10.15 -8.82
CA ASP A 74 -3.79 -9.17 -7.97
C ASP A 74 -4.57 -9.86 -6.84
N HIS A 75 -4.63 -9.19 -5.70
CA HIS A 75 -5.33 -9.67 -4.52
C HIS A 75 -6.85 -9.42 -4.63
N THR A 76 -7.26 -8.37 -5.35
CA THR A 76 -8.65 -7.97 -5.50
C THR A 76 -9.51 -9.13 -6.02
N LYS A 77 -10.55 -9.50 -5.27
CA LYS A 77 -11.39 -10.64 -5.65
C LYS A 77 -12.24 -10.32 -6.88
N ASN A 78 -12.41 -11.33 -7.73
CA ASN A 78 -13.27 -11.29 -8.93
C ASN A 78 -12.78 -10.35 -10.03
N GLU A 79 -11.53 -9.87 -9.98
CA GLU A 79 -10.92 -9.13 -11.08
C GLU A 79 -10.05 -10.06 -11.92
N ALA A 80 -10.45 -10.28 -13.18
CA ALA A 80 -9.57 -10.93 -14.14
C ALA A 80 -8.52 -9.91 -14.61
N ASN A 81 -7.24 -10.20 -14.38
CA ASN A 81 -6.12 -9.31 -14.73
C ASN A 81 -6.14 -7.97 -13.98
N GLY A 82 -6.44 -7.99 -12.66
CA GLY A 82 -6.23 -6.83 -11.79
C GLY A 82 -4.76 -6.42 -11.72
N TYR A 83 -4.52 -5.13 -11.58
CA TYR A 83 -3.20 -4.52 -11.52
C TYR A 83 -2.72 -4.43 -10.07
N ILE A 84 -1.45 -4.72 -9.85
CA ILE A 84 -0.78 -4.52 -8.56
C ILE A 84 0.22 -3.37 -8.66
N PHE A 85 0.46 -2.68 -7.55
CA PHE A 85 1.55 -1.70 -7.45
C PHE A 85 2.86 -2.43 -7.11
N ALA A 86 3.62 -2.78 -8.15
CA ALA A 86 4.90 -3.48 -8.03
C ALA A 86 6.07 -2.49 -8.04
N ILE A 87 6.95 -2.59 -7.04
CA ILE A 87 7.98 -1.58 -6.76
C ILE A 87 9.33 -2.25 -6.56
N GLU A 88 10.35 -1.76 -7.26
CA GLU A 88 11.74 -1.99 -6.88
C GLU A 88 12.17 -0.93 -5.86
N VAL A 89 12.45 -1.35 -4.64
CA VAL A 89 12.60 -0.44 -3.49
C VAL A 89 14.07 -0.03 -3.32
N ASN A 90 14.26 1.25 -3.04
CA ASN A 90 15.58 1.85 -2.92
C ASN A 90 16.43 1.44 -1.70
N GLU A 91 17.70 1.85 -1.73
CA GLU A 91 18.67 1.67 -0.64
C GLU A 91 18.56 2.68 0.52
N ARG A 92 17.45 3.42 0.66
CA ARG A 92 17.30 4.46 1.68
C ARG A 92 16.08 4.20 2.57
N VAL A 93 16.35 4.09 3.87
CA VAL A 93 15.30 4.08 4.89
C VAL A 93 14.51 5.39 4.87
N GLY A 94 13.19 5.28 4.95
CA GLY A 94 12.25 6.41 4.96
C GLY A 94 11.72 6.81 3.59
N THR A 95 12.09 6.11 2.53
CA THR A 95 11.58 6.38 1.17
C THR A 95 10.08 6.18 1.10
N VAL A 96 9.37 7.16 0.56
CA VAL A 96 7.93 7.15 0.41
C VAL A 96 7.54 6.19 -0.71
N LEU A 97 6.86 5.11 -0.34
CA LEU A 97 6.23 4.16 -1.25
C LEU A 97 4.87 4.69 -1.71
N PHE A 98 4.11 5.25 -0.77
CA PHE A 98 2.77 5.80 -0.95
C PHE A 98 2.55 6.95 0.02
N GLN A 99 2.02 8.07 -0.48
CA GLN A 99 1.53 9.20 0.29
C GLN A 99 0.19 9.66 -0.24
N TYR A 100 -0.82 9.70 0.62
CA TYR A 100 -2.17 10.12 0.27
C TYR A 100 -2.70 11.11 1.29
N ASN A 101 -3.26 12.23 0.82
CA ASN A 101 -3.90 13.23 1.66
C ASN A 101 -5.40 12.93 1.72
N VAL A 102 -5.89 12.57 2.89
CA VAL A 102 -7.32 12.32 3.12
C VAL A 102 -7.96 13.59 3.66
N SER A 103 -9.12 13.94 3.14
CA SER A 103 -9.97 15.03 3.62
C SER A 103 -11.31 14.52 4.12
N ASP A 104 -12.11 15.44 4.67
CA ASP A 104 -13.50 15.21 5.06
C ASP A 104 -13.68 14.14 6.15
N LEU A 105 -12.66 13.87 6.97
CA LEU A 105 -12.78 13.00 8.13
C LEU A 105 -13.55 13.67 9.27
N CYS A 106 -14.26 12.85 10.05
CA CYS A 106 -14.77 13.25 11.35
C CYS A 106 -13.61 13.36 12.35
N ALA A 107 -13.44 14.54 12.94
CA ALA A 107 -12.52 14.73 14.05
C ALA A 107 -12.92 13.85 15.25
N ASP A 108 -11.94 13.45 16.05
CA ASP A 108 -12.05 12.59 17.23
C ASP A 108 -12.65 11.19 16.97
N GLN A 109 -12.78 10.79 15.70
CA GLN A 109 -13.15 9.44 15.32
C GLN A 109 -11.92 8.56 15.10
N ARG A 110 -12.11 7.25 15.30
CA ARG A 110 -11.08 6.24 15.09
C ARG A 110 -11.22 5.64 13.70
N TYR A 111 -10.11 5.51 13.00
CA TYR A 111 -10.01 4.94 11.66
C TYR A 111 -8.97 3.83 11.62
N GLN A 112 -9.03 3.03 10.55
CA GLN A 112 -8.04 2.01 10.25
C GLN A 112 -7.57 2.15 8.81
N PHE A 113 -6.27 2.40 8.66
CA PHE A 113 -5.57 2.41 7.38
C PHE A 113 -4.97 1.03 7.13
N SER A 114 -5.24 0.42 5.98
CA SER A 114 -4.72 -0.90 5.61
C SER A 114 -4.24 -0.99 4.17
N ALA A 115 -3.42 -2.00 3.91
CA ALA A 115 -3.08 -2.45 2.57
C ALA A 115 -2.72 -3.94 2.62
N TYR A 116 -2.88 -4.62 1.49
CA TYR A 116 -2.28 -5.92 1.25
C TYR A 116 -0.86 -5.73 0.71
N LEU A 117 0.09 -6.41 1.33
CA LEU A 117 1.49 -6.35 0.96
C LEU A 117 2.03 -7.75 0.75
N ALA A 118 2.92 -7.90 -0.22
CA ALA A 118 3.64 -9.14 -0.46
C ALA A 118 5.11 -8.88 -0.81
N ASN A 119 5.98 -9.77 -0.34
CA ASN A 119 7.35 -9.84 -0.85
C ASN A 119 7.31 -10.43 -2.26
N ILE A 120 7.64 -9.61 -3.25
CA ILE A 120 7.58 -10.03 -4.66
C ILE A 120 8.76 -10.92 -5.06
N ASN A 121 9.84 -10.89 -4.27
CA ASN A 121 11.04 -11.65 -4.55
C ASN A 121 10.83 -13.13 -4.24
N LYS A 122 11.38 -14.00 -5.09
CA LYS A 122 11.62 -15.40 -4.79
C LYS A 122 12.53 -15.51 -3.57
N LYS A 123 12.63 -16.72 -3.01
CA LYS A 123 13.58 -17.02 -1.93
C LYS A 123 15.02 -16.74 -2.39
N ILE A 124 15.59 -15.67 -1.85
CA ILE A 124 16.99 -15.29 -2.05
C ILE A 124 17.66 -15.34 -0.67
N PRO A 125 18.67 -16.20 -0.45
CA PRO A 125 19.32 -16.30 0.84
C PRO A 125 20.16 -15.04 1.13
N SER A 126 20.23 -14.67 2.41
CA SER A 126 21.14 -13.62 2.91
C SER A 126 20.94 -12.21 2.34
N VAL A 127 19.75 -11.88 1.82
CA VAL A 127 19.37 -10.52 1.43
C VAL A 127 18.36 -9.91 2.41
N PRO A 128 18.29 -8.57 2.53
CA PRO A 128 17.22 -7.91 3.25
C PRO A 128 15.86 -8.29 2.69
N LYS A 129 14.84 -8.27 3.56
CA LYS A 129 13.44 -8.45 3.18
C LYS A 129 12.73 -7.09 3.18
N PRO A 130 11.63 -6.92 2.43
CA PRO A 130 10.84 -5.71 2.51
C PRO A 130 10.32 -5.52 3.94
N ASN A 131 10.33 -4.29 4.42
CA ASN A 131 9.77 -3.91 5.72
C ASN A 131 9.16 -2.53 5.54
N VAL A 132 7.86 -2.42 5.76
CA VAL A 132 7.09 -1.20 5.51
C VAL A 132 6.68 -0.61 6.83
N GLN A 133 6.85 0.71 6.95
CA GLN A 133 6.31 1.49 8.06
C GLN A 133 5.06 2.22 7.57
N PHE A 134 3.91 1.82 8.10
CA PHE A 134 2.66 2.57 8.01
C PHE A 134 2.73 3.75 8.97
N GLN A 135 2.31 4.92 8.52
CA GLN A 135 2.24 6.12 9.35
C GLN A 135 1.01 6.94 9.01
N VAL A 136 0.50 7.63 10.02
CA VAL A 136 -0.52 8.67 9.85
C VAL A 136 0.03 9.94 10.47
N ARG A 137 0.01 11.04 9.73
CA ARG A 137 0.58 12.34 10.15
C ARG A 137 -0.44 13.47 9.99
N GLU A 138 -0.24 14.54 10.73
CA GLU A 138 -1.06 15.75 10.57
C GLU A 138 -0.70 16.50 9.27
N PRO A 139 -1.70 17.06 8.59
CA PRO A 139 -1.47 17.89 7.41
C PRO A 139 -0.72 19.17 7.80
N GLY A 140 0.16 19.64 6.92
CA GLY A 140 0.93 20.87 7.12
C GLY A 140 2.08 20.79 8.14
N ASN A 141 2.09 19.82 9.05
CA ASN A 141 3.23 19.52 9.91
C ASN A 141 3.57 18.03 9.89
N MET A 142 4.38 17.66 8.90
CA MET A 142 4.82 16.28 8.76
C MET A 142 5.61 15.79 9.97
N ASN A 143 6.13 16.63 10.88
CA ASN A 143 6.81 16.13 12.08
C ASN A 143 5.82 15.63 13.15
N LYS A 144 4.54 16.02 13.07
CA LYS A 144 3.50 15.56 14.00
C LYS A 144 2.85 14.27 13.50
N ARG A 145 3.24 13.17 14.12
CA ARG A 145 2.78 11.81 13.78
C ARG A 145 1.67 11.37 14.73
N LEU A 146 0.51 11.02 14.18
CA LEU A 146 -0.65 10.52 14.92
C LEU A 146 -0.50 9.03 15.26
N ALA A 147 -0.03 8.22 14.32
CA ALA A 147 0.16 6.79 14.53
C ALA A 147 1.28 6.22 13.65
N ARG A 148 1.83 5.06 14.05
CA ARG A 148 2.75 4.27 13.22
C ARG A 148 2.70 2.79 13.57
N LYS A 149 3.03 1.94 12.59
CA LYS A 149 3.28 0.51 12.79
C LYS A 149 4.23 -0.02 11.71
N ASN A 150 5.17 -0.84 12.12
CA ASN A 150 6.02 -1.59 11.18
C ASN A 150 5.36 -2.93 10.87
N THR A 151 5.52 -3.40 9.63
CA THR A 151 5.09 -4.75 9.21
C THR A 151 5.98 -5.85 9.78
N SER A 152 7.16 -5.49 10.29
CA SER A 152 8.33 -6.39 10.34
C SER A 152 8.72 -6.86 8.94
N ASP A 153 9.66 -7.78 8.84
CA ASP A 153 10.10 -8.30 7.55
C ASP A 153 8.99 -9.12 6.89
N LEU A 154 8.65 -8.77 5.66
CA LEU A 154 7.72 -9.54 4.85
C LEU A 154 8.39 -10.86 4.45
N PRO A 155 7.75 -12.01 4.69
CA PRO A 155 8.36 -13.30 4.48
C PRO A 155 8.64 -13.54 2.99
N GLN A 156 9.74 -14.24 2.70
CA GLN A 156 9.96 -14.86 1.39
C GLN A 156 9.36 -16.26 1.42
N CYS A 157 8.48 -16.55 0.48
CA CYS A 157 7.76 -17.81 0.42
C CYS A 157 8.01 -18.50 -0.93
N ASP A 158 7.66 -19.79 -1.06
CA ASP A 158 7.81 -20.49 -2.34
C ASP A 158 6.81 -19.98 -3.39
N GLN A 159 5.69 -19.46 -2.91
CA GLN A 159 4.66 -18.76 -3.68
C GLN A 159 4.42 -17.40 -3.04
N LEU A 160 4.00 -16.43 -3.83
CA LEU A 160 3.64 -15.12 -3.31
C LEU A 160 2.46 -15.23 -2.35
N ILE A 161 2.60 -14.65 -1.16
CA ILE A 161 1.54 -14.59 -0.13
C ILE A 161 1.21 -13.13 0.13
N TRP A 162 -0.05 -12.78 -0.06
CA TRP A 162 -0.61 -11.50 0.33
C TRP A 162 -0.91 -11.50 1.83
N LEU A 163 -0.41 -10.48 2.53
CA LEU A 163 -0.66 -10.28 3.95
C LEU A 163 -1.29 -8.90 4.16
N LYS A 164 -2.43 -8.85 4.85
CA LYS A 164 -3.08 -7.60 5.22
C LYS A 164 -2.37 -6.98 6.42
N TYR A 165 -1.98 -5.73 6.28
CA TYR A 165 -1.43 -4.94 7.38
C TYR A 165 -2.32 -3.74 7.66
N CYS A 166 -2.57 -3.46 8.94
CA CYS A 166 -3.42 -2.36 9.37
C CYS A 166 -2.76 -1.49 10.44
N LEU A 167 -3.06 -0.20 10.41
CA LEU A 167 -2.74 0.82 11.40
C LEU A 167 -4.02 1.56 11.83
N SER A 168 -4.42 1.40 13.08
CA SER A 168 -5.50 2.21 13.67
C SER A 168 -4.98 3.54 14.21
N PHE A 169 -5.79 4.59 14.08
CA PHE A 169 -5.47 5.93 14.58
C PHE A 169 -6.75 6.71 14.92
N ASN A 170 -6.63 7.74 15.75
CA ASN A 170 -7.69 8.73 15.94
C ASN A 170 -7.36 9.96 15.08
N ALA A 171 -8.32 10.45 14.31
CA ALA A 171 -8.15 11.67 13.53
C ALA A 171 -8.28 12.88 14.45
N SER A 172 -7.23 13.70 14.56
CA SER A 172 -7.29 14.95 15.34
C SER A 172 -8.02 16.08 14.60
N ASN A 173 -8.08 16.01 13.27
CA ASN A 173 -8.67 16.99 12.37
C ASN A 173 -9.43 16.27 11.25
N SER A 174 -10.12 17.03 10.40
CA SER A 174 -10.80 16.51 9.20
C SER A 174 -9.86 16.08 8.07
N THR A 175 -8.56 16.28 8.24
CA THR A 175 -7.54 15.96 7.23
C THR A 175 -6.36 15.26 7.88
N VAL A 176 -5.83 14.25 7.19
CA VAL A 176 -4.64 13.49 7.60
C VAL A 176 -3.81 13.11 6.38
N VAL A 177 -2.54 12.78 6.60
CA VAL A 177 -1.65 12.21 5.58
C VAL A 177 -1.38 10.75 5.91
N LEU A 178 -1.80 9.84 5.02
CA LEU A 178 -1.48 8.41 5.08
C LEU A 178 -0.14 8.17 4.36
N LEU A 179 0.73 7.39 4.99
CA LEU A 179 2.06 7.09 4.46
C LEU A 179 2.39 5.61 4.59
N MET A 180 2.98 5.06 3.53
CA MET A 180 3.80 3.86 3.61
C MET A 180 5.22 4.23 3.20
N THR A 181 6.18 3.93 4.06
CA THR A 181 7.60 4.17 3.81
C THR A 181 8.41 2.89 3.94
N SER A 182 9.42 2.71 3.10
CA SER A 182 10.39 1.63 3.29
C SER A 182 11.17 1.84 4.59
N ASN A 183 11.29 0.80 5.41
CA ASN A 183 12.10 0.77 6.62
C ASN A 183 13.38 -0.08 6.43
N VAL A 184 13.68 -0.48 5.19
CA VAL A 184 14.84 -1.30 4.84
C VAL A 184 15.76 -0.53 3.91
N LYS A 185 17.06 -0.73 4.12
CA LYS A 185 18.11 -0.38 3.18
C LYS A 185 18.66 -1.68 2.60
N GLY A 186 18.60 -1.81 1.28
CA GLY A 186 19.13 -2.95 0.55
C GLY A 186 19.13 -2.68 -0.94
N TRP A 187 20.08 -3.27 -1.65
CA TRP A 187 20.21 -3.21 -3.10
C TRP A 187 19.51 -4.39 -3.80
N ALA A 188 19.00 -5.36 -3.02
CA ALA A 188 18.28 -6.53 -3.49
C ALA A 188 17.36 -7.10 -2.40
N GLY A 189 16.37 -7.91 -2.81
CA GLY A 189 15.52 -8.71 -1.93
C GLY A 189 14.39 -7.96 -1.22
N ASN A 190 14.35 -6.64 -1.34
CA ASN A 190 13.43 -5.72 -0.66
C ASN A 190 12.29 -5.19 -1.55
N ASN A 191 12.13 -5.74 -2.75
CA ASN A 191 11.05 -5.41 -3.68
C ASN A 191 9.67 -5.81 -3.13
N LEU A 192 8.64 -5.06 -3.50
CA LEU A 192 7.32 -5.14 -2.86
C LEU A 192 6.20 -5.14 -3.91
N ALA A 193 5.14 -5.91 -3.64
CA ALA A 193 3.84 -5.71 -4.24
C ALA A 193 2.90 -5.10 -3.20
N ILE A 194 2.15 -4.08 -3.60
CA ILE A 194 1.12 -3.41 -2.80
C ILE A 194 -0.20 -3.52 -3.54
N ASP A 195 -1.27 -3.78 -2.79
CA ASP A 195 -2.62 -3.86 -3.32
C ASP A 195 -3.66 -3.50 -2.26
N ASP A 196 -4.90 -3.27 -2.70
CA ASP A 196 -6.08 -3.06 -1.85
C ASP A 196 -5.80 -2.07 -0.69
N ILE A 197 -5.43 -0.83 -1.05
CA ILE A 197 -5.17 0.22 -0.06
C ILE A 197 -6.49 0.79 0.41
N GLU A 198 -6.73 0.72 1.72
CA GLU A 198 -8.03 0.98 2.31
C GLU A 198 -7.95 1.97 3.48
N LEU A 199 -8.99 2.79 3.64
CA LEU A 199 -9.29 3.51 4.87
C LEU A 199 -10.71 3.20 5.32
N HIS A 200 -10.89 2.78 6.57
CA HIS A 200 -12.20 2.55 7.15
C HIS A 200 -12.40 3.40 8.40
N LEU A 201 -13.65 3.85 8.63
CA LEU A 201 -14.08 4.27 9.96
C LEU A 201 -14.20 3.03 10.84
N CYS A 202 -13.81 3.13 12.11
CA CYS A 202 -14.01 2.09 13.10
C CYS A 202 -15.32 2.34 13.86
N PRO A 203 -16.42 1.63 13.56
CA PRO A 203 -17.70 1.87 14.21
C PRO A 203 -17.58 1.67 15.71
N ASN A 204 -18.12 2.61 16.49
CA ASN A 204 -18.01 2.61 17.96
C ASN A 204 -16.56 2.52 18.48
N GLY A 205 -15.58 2.92 17.67
CA GLY A 205 -14.15 2.88 18.03
C GLY A 205 -13.51 1.49 17.93
N ILE A 206 -14.19 0.49 17.37
CA ILE A 206 -13.67 -0.89 17.23
C ILE A 206 -13.16 -1.10 15.81
N CYS A 207 -11.90 -1.52 15.66
CA CYS A 207 -11.24 -1.72 14.36
C CYS A 207 -10.80 -3.18 14.19
N ASP A 208 -11.55 -3.98 13.44
CA ASP A 208 -11.33 -5.43 13.38
C ASP A 208 -10.75 -5.98 12.06
N LEU A 209 -10.38 -5.12 11.09
CA LEU A 209 -9.94 -5.60 9.76
C LEU A 209 -8.65 -6.44 9.79
N CYS A 210 -7.82 -6.26 10.83
CA CYS A 210 -6.60 -7.06 11.05
C CYS A 210 -6.57 -7.67 12.45
N SER A 211 -7.72 -7.93 13.07
CA SER A 211 -7.76 -8.60 14.37
C SER A 211 -7.01 -9.93 14.26
N THR A 212 -5.88 -9.96 14.97
CA THR A 212 -4.90 -11.05 14.99
C THR A 212 -5.60 -12.34 15.40
N GLY A 213 -5.50 -13.37 14.56
CA GLY A 213 -5.53 -14.75 15.06
C GLY A 213 -4.34 -15.00 15.97
#